data_AF-A0A3B9ANG2-F1
#
_entry.id   AF-A0A3B9ANG2-F1
#
_cell.length_a   1.000
_cell.length_b   1.000
_cell.length_c   1.000
_cell.angle_alpha   90.00
_cell.angle_beta   90.00
_cell.angle_gamma   90.00
#
_symmetry.space_group_name_H-M   'P 1'
#
loop_
_entity.id
_entity.type
_entity.pdbx_description
1 polymer ?
#
loop_
_entity_poly.entity_id
_entity_poly.type
_entity_poly.pdbx_seq_one_letter_code
_entity_poly.pdbx_strand_id
1 'polypeptide(L)'
;MTFQIVFNLYPATPTLFLPSANVVQRSKDGQLSHIVQRATPATVGAYQLNPSEVEFRLFDLIETLQPKALEAKYKQPKAKTWSYLPHLLADNNIRPVVEKYIFSKLDQFLTEVVQHKLPLTLDAERKTLVKDVLLEFPEQELMPYLYFRKNEDSSIEYRLKLGTETHQWIISEHDVHPLTNTDPAWILDGH
;
A
#
# COMPACT_ATOMS: atom_id res chain seq x y z
N MET A 1 3.51 10.74 -27.56
CA MET A 1 2.84 10.64 -26.25
C MET A 1 3.87 10.07 -25.29
N THR A 2 3.97 10.63 -24.10
CA THR A 2 4.92 10.15 -23.07
C THR A 2 4.18 9.29 -22.06
N PHE A 3 4.85 8.25 -21.57
CA PHE A 3 4.32 7.32 -20.60
C PHE A 3 5.21 7.29 -19.36
N GLN A 4 4.69 6.77 -18.27
CA GLN A 4 5.44 6.55 -17.03
C GLN A 4 4.90 5.33 -16.29
N ILE A 5 5.76 4.65 -15.55
CA ILE A 5 5.36 3.61 -14.59
C ILE A 5 4.83 4.31 -13.33
N VAL A 6 3.60 3.98 -12.94
CA VAL A 6 2.97 4.45 -11.71
C VAL A 6 2.51 3.25 -10.91
N PHE A 7 2.90 3.24 -9.64
CA PHE A 7 2.50 2.21 -8.70
C PHE A 7 1.12 2.53 -8.13
N ASN A 8 0.41 1.50 -7.67
CA ASN A 8 -0.93 1.65 -7.13
C ASN A 8 -1.18 0.64 -5.99
N LEU A 9 -1.76 1.11 -4.90
CA LEU A 9 -2.35 0.27 -3.86
C LEU A 9 -3.83 0.10 -4.15
N TYR A 10 -4.31 -1.13 -4.28
CA TYR A 10 -5.74 -1.42 -4.44
C TYR A 10 -6.27 -2.24 -3.26
N PRO A 11 -7.53 -2.04 -2.84
CA PRO A 11 -8.13 -2.82 -1.78
C PRO A 11 -8.36 -4.26 -2.25
N ALA A 12 -7.62 -5.21 -1.70
CA ALA A 12 -7.82 -6.64 -1.95
C ALA A 12 -8.92 -7.22 -1.05
N THR A 13 -9.02 -6.67 0.17
CA THR A 13 -10.15 -6.84 1.09
C THR A 13 -10.41 -5.48 1.77
N PRO A 14 -11.51 -5.32 2.54
CA PRO A 14 -11.78 -4.07 3.26
C PRO A 14 -10.69 -3.64 4.25
N THR A 15 -9.77 -4.54 4.63
CA THR A 15 -8.74 -4.28 5.64
C THR A 15 -7.32 -4.50 5.10
N LEU A 16 -7.17 -4.74 3.79
CA LEU A 16 -5.89 -5.12 3.21
C LEU A 16 -5.73 -4.55 1.80
N PHE A 17 -4.61 -3.87 1.60
CA PHE A 17 -4.19 -3.38 0.29
C PHE A 17 -3.13 -4.29 -0.31
N LEU A 18 -3.14 -4.39 -1.63
CA LEU A 18 -2.07 -5.04 -2.39
C LEU A 18 -1.50 -4.08 -3.43
N PRO A 19 -0.21 -4.18 -3.76
CA PRO A 19 0.41 -3.32 -4.74
C PRO A 19 0.18 -3.83 -6.16
N SER A 20 0.21 -2.90 -7.10
CA SER A 20 0.19 -3.10 -8.53
C SER A 20 0.99 -2.01 -9.22
N ALA A 21 1.23 -2.16 -10.51
CA ALA A 21 1.89 -1.17 -11.32
C ALA A 21 1.17 -0.99 -12.65
N ASN A 22 1.18 0.24 -13.14
CA ASN A 22 0.46 0.67 -14.32
C ASN A 22 1.34 1.54 -15.21
N VAL A 23 1.18 1.39 -16.52
CA VAL A 23 1.64 2.36 -17.50
C VAL A 23 0.59 3.45 -17.56
N VAL A 24 1.00 4.68 -17.27
CA VAL A 24 0.15 5.86 -17.26
C VAL A 24 0.61 6.82 -18.34
N GLN A 25 -0.37 7.35 -19.09
CA GLN A 25 -0.10 8.38 -20.08
C GLN A 25 0.09 9.74 -19.40
N ARG A 26 1.05 10.54 -19.88
CA ARG A 26 1.15 11.95 -19.52
C ARG A 26 0.37 12.83 -20.49
N SER A 27 -0.31 13.83 -19.94
CA SER A 27 -1.01 14.86 -20.71
C SER A 27 -0.02 15.87 -21.30
N LYS A 28 -0.51 16.81 -22.13
CA LYS A 28 0.34 17.81 -22.82
C LYS A 28 1.05 18.76 -21.86
N ASP A 29 0.44 19.02 -20.72
CA ASP A 29 0.93 19.78 -19.56
C ASP A 29 1.84 18.94 -18.64
N GLY A 30 2.12 17.68 -18.99
CA GLY A 30 3.06 16.81 -18.28
C GLY A 30 2.46 16.07 -17.08
N GLN A 31 1.18 16.29 -16.76
CA GLN A 31 0.49 15.65 -15.64
C GLN A 31 0.17 14.18 -15.92
N LEU A 32 0.02 13.37 -14.87
CA LEU A 32 -0.42 11.97 -14.97
C LEU A 32 -1.91 11.92 -15.29
N SER A 33 -2.25 11.33 -16.45
CA SER A 33 -3.63 11.26 -16.94
C SER A 33 -4.26 9.90 -16.66
N HIS A 34 -4.42 9.02 -17.66
CA HIS A 34 -5.11 7.75 -17.52
C HIS A 34 -4.16 6.55 -17.56
N ILE A 35 -4.56 5.47 -16.89
CA ILE A 35 -3.92 4.16 -17.01
C ILE A 35 -4.25 3.59 -18.39
N VAL A 36 -3.21 3.24 -19.15
CA VAL A 36 -3.35 2.61 -20.48
C VAL A 36 -3.24 1.09 -20.40
N GLN A 37 -2.35 0.58 -19.54
CA GLN A 37 -2.07 -0.83 -19.42
C GLN A 37 -1.44 -1.15 -18.06
N ARG A 38 -1.61 -2.38 -17.56
CA ARG A 38 -0.84 -2.86 -16.40
C ARG A 38 0.65 -2.90 -16.76
N ALA A 39 1.51 -2.37 -15.89
CA ALA A 39 2.95 -2.42 -16.08
C ALA A 39 3.51 -3.75 -15.56
N THR A 40 4.25 -4.43 -16.42
CA THR A 40 5.04 -5.63 -16.14
C THR A 40 6.34 -5.54 -16.94
N PRO A 41 7.39 -6.29 -16.58
CA PRO A 41 8.61 -6.37 -17.39
C PRO A 41 8.37 -6.63 -18.88
N ALA A 42 7.34 -7.42 -19.22
CA ALA A 42 6.99 -7.76 -20.59
C ALA A 42 6.22 -6.67 -21.36
N THR A 43 5.55 -5.74 -20.67
CA THR A 43 4.63 -4.77 -21.29
C THR A 43 5.20 -3.36 -21.40
N VAL A 44 6.06 -2.97 -20.47
CA VAL A 44 6.64 -1.62 -20.41
C VAL A 44 7.46 -1.24 -21.65
N GLY A 45 8.15 -2.21 -22.26
CA GLY A 45 8.96 -1.98 -23.47
C GLY A 45 8.15 -1.50 -24.68
N ALA A 46 6.88 -1.93 -24.80
CA ALA A 46 5.99 -1.47 -25.88
C ALA A 46 5.66 0.03 -25.77
N TYR A 47 5.86 0.62 -24.59
CA TYR A 47 5.65 2.04 -24.31
C TYR A 47 6.96 2.84 -24.22
N GLN A 48 8.08 2.25 -24.68
CA GLN A 48 9.42 2.86 -24.64
C GLN A 48 9.88 3.21 -23.22
N LEU A 49 9.37 2.48 -22.23
CA LEU A 49 9.79 2.59 -20.84
C LEU A 49 10.91 1.61 -20.56
N ASN A 50 11.98 2.10 -19.95
CA ASN A 50 13.12 1.31 -19.49
C ASN A 50 13.11 1.31 -17.96
N PRO A 51 12.57 0.27 -17.30
CA PRO A 51 12.55 0.22 -15.85
C PRO A 51 13.96 0.22 -15.28
N SER A 52 14.15 0.98 -14.21
CA SER A 52 15.32 0.93 -13.35
C SER A 52 15.40 -0.39 -12.57
N GLU A 53 16.56 -0.67 -11.98
CA GLU A 53 16.73 -1.83 -11.09
C GLU A 53 15.74 -1.83 -9.91
N VAL A 54 15.43 -0.65 -9.38
CA VAL A 54 14.43 -0.46 -8.32
C VAL A 54 13.04 -0.88 -8.81
N GLU A 55 12.62 -0.40 -9.98
CA GLU A 55 11.32 -0.75 -10.55
C GLU A 55 11.22 -2.25 -10.87
N PHE A 56 12.31 -2.90 -11.29
CA PHE A 56 12.34 -4.36 -11.43
C PHE A 56 12.15 -5.08 -10.09
N ARG A 57 12.83 -4.67 -9.02
CA ARG A 57 12.60 -5.23 -7.68
C ARG A 57 11.16 -5.04 -7.21
N LEU A 58 10.57 -3.88 -7.50
CA LEU A 58 9.16 -3.60 -7.18
C LEU A 58 8.21 -4.48 -7.99
N PHE A 59 8.48 -4.74 -9.26
CA PHE A 59 7.73 -5.71 -10.04
C PHE A 59 7.81 -7.11 -9.43
N ASP A 60 8.99 -7.56 -9.00
CA ASP A 60 9.16 -8.87 -8.35
C ASP A 60 8.35 -8.94 -7.03
N LEU A 61 8.37 -7.88 -6.21
CA LEU A 61 7.54 -7.79 -5.01
C LEU A 61 6.04 -7.89 -5.34
N ILE A 62 5.57 -7.13 -6.34
CA ILE A 62 4.18 -7.19 -6.83
C ILE A 62 3.81 -8.60 -7.27
N GLU A 63 4.65 -9.29 -8.02
CA GLU A 63 4.39 -10.67 -8.48
C GLU A 63 4.20 -11.63 -7.29
N THR A 64 5.02 -11.52 -6.24
CA THR A 64 4.86 -12.35 -5.03
C THR A 64 3.61 -12.05 -4.23
N LEU A 65 3.10 -10.82 -4.33
CA LEU A 65 1.91 -10.33 -3.63
C LEU A 65 0.63 -10.47 -4.45
N GLN A 66 0.69 -10.95 -5.70
CA GLN A 66 -0.52 -11.21 -6.47
C GLN A 66 -1.39 -12.25 -5.76
N PRO A 67 -2.74 -12.13 -5.79
CA PRO A 67 -3.63 -13.09 -5.16
C PRO A 67 -3.31 -14.54 -5.53
N LYS A 68 -3.07 -14.83 -6.81
CA LYS A 68 -2.71 -16.18 -7.27
C LYS A 68 -1.41 -16.71 -6.66
N ALA A 69 -0.41 -15.86 -6.47
CA ALA A 69 0.86 -16.24 -5.86
C ALA A 69 0.69 -16.54 -4.37
N LEU A 70 -0.07 -15.71 -3.65
CA LEU A 70 -0.43 -15.92 -2.25
C LEU A 70 -1.24 -17.21 -2.06
N GLU A 71 -2.24 -17.42 -2.91
CA GLU A 71 -3.08 -18.62 -2.92
C GLU A 71 -2.24 -19.89 -3.13
N ALA A 72 -1.30 -19.87 -4.07
CA ALA A 72 -0.40 -21.00 -4.32
C ALA A 72 0.54 -21.25 -3.14
N LYS A 73 1.09 -20.20 -2.52
CA LYS A 73 2.04 -20.28 -1.40
C LYS A 73 1.41 -20.87 -0.14
N TYR A 74 0.16 -20.53 0.15
CA TYR A 74 -0.54 -20.93 1.38
C TYR A 74 -1.61 -22.00 1.16
N LYS A 75 -1.67 -22.59 -0.04
CA LYS A 75 -2.55 -23.72 -0.33
C LYS A 75 -2.26 -24.87 0.64
N GLN A 76 -3.29 -25.33 1.33
CA GLN A 76 -3.16 -26.52 2.16
C GLN A 76 -2.93 -27.77 1.28
N PRO A 77 -1.94 -28.63 1.59
CA PRO A 77 -1.59 -29.80 0.77
C PRO A 77 -2.73 -30.80 0.53
N LYS A 78 -3.80 -30.78 1.33
CA LYS A 78 -4.92 -31.72 1.27
C LYS A 78 -6.29 -31.05 1.09
N ALA A 79 -6.33 -29.74 0.79
CA ALA A 79 -7.60 -29.05 0.60
C ALA A 79 -8.32 -29.55 -0.67
N LYS A 80 -9.58 -29.98 -0.51
CA LYS A 80 -10.45 -30.38 -1.62
C LYS A 80 -10.94 -29.19 -2.45
N THR A 81 -10.94 -27.99 -1.86
CA THR A 81 -11.39 -26.74 -2.49
C THR A 81 -10.22 -25.79 -2.70
N TRP A 82 -10.24 -25.05 -3.80
CA TRP A 82 -9.26 -24.00 -4.05
C TRP A 82 -9.41 -22.89 -3.01
N SER A 83 -8.33 -22.54 -2.31
CA SER A 83 -8.34 -21.45 -1.35
C SER A 83 -8.10 -20.16 -2.13
N TYR A 84 -9.11 -19.29 -2.18
CA TYR A 84 -8.97 -17.91 -2.66
C TYR A 84 -8.45 -17.03 -1.53
N LEU A 85 -7.79 -15.91 -1.84
CA LEU A 85 -7.25 -15.01 -0.82
C LEU A 85 -8.25 -14.66 0.31
N PRO A 86 -9.53 -14.31 0.04
CA PRO A 86 -10.50 -14.05 1.11
C PRO A 86 -10.73 -15.25 2.04
N HIS A 87 -10.70 -16.48 1.53
CA HIS A 87 -10.83 -17.68 2.37
C HIS A 87 -9.61 -17.90 3.26
N LEU A 88 -8.40 -17.65 2.73
CA LEU A 88 -7.18 -17.73 3.53
C LEU A 88 -7.18 -16.70 4.68
N LEU A 89 -7.71 -15.51 4.41
CA LEU A 89 -7.83 -14.44 5.39
C LEU A 89 -9.02 -14.63 6.35
N ALA A 90 -9.95 -15.53 6.07
CA ALA A 90 -11.05 -15.85 6.98
C ALA A 90 -10.65 -16.93 8.02
N ASP A 91 -9.61 -17.72 7.75
CA ASP A 91 -9.12 -18.75 8.67
C ASP A 91 -8.20 -18.13 9.75
N ASN A 92 -8.64 -18.17 11.01
CA ASN A 92 -7.93 -17.58 12.15
C ASN A 92 -6.51 -18.15 12.37
N ASN A 93 -6.23 -19.37 11.91
CA ASN A 93 -4.90 -19.98 12.06
C ASN A 93 -3.95 -19.57 10.93
N ILE A 94 -4.50 -19.31 9.74
CA ILE A 94 -3.72 -19.00 8.53
C ILE A 94 -3.56 -17.49 8.37
N ARG A 95 -4.60 -16.71 8.65
CA ARG A 95 -4.64 -15.26 8.48
C ARG A 95 -3.40 -14.56 9.06
N PRO A 96 -2.96 -14.79 10.32
CA PRO A 96 -1.81 -14.07 10.86
C PRO A 96 -0.52 -14.34 10.10
N VAL A 97 -0.35 -15.55 9.55
CA VAL A 97 0.84 -15.93 8.77
C VAL A 97 0.81 -15.27 7.39
N VAL A 98 -0.36 -15.20 6.76
CA VAL A 98 -0.57 -14.55 5.47
C VAL A 98 -0.40 -13.03 5.59
N GLU A 99 -1.07 -12.40 6.55
CA GLU A 99 -0.98 -10.96 6.82
C GLU A 99 0.46 -10.55 7.15
N LYS A 100 1.16 -11.28 8.03
CA LYS A 100 2.56 -11.00 8.35
C LYS A 100 3.45 -11.02 7.10
N TYR A 101 3.23 -11.97 6.20
CA TYR A 101 3.98 -12.03 4.94
C TYR A 101 3.64 -10.86 4.02
N ILE A 102 2.35 -10.54 3.87
CA ILE A 102 1.91 -9.43 3.03
C ILE A 102 2.46 -8.11 3.57
N PHE A 103 2.30 -7.83 4.86
CA PHE A 103 2.80 -6.61 5.48
C PHE A 103 4.32 -6.50 5.40
N SER A 104 5.06 -7.59 5.60
CA SER A 104 6.53 -7.56 5.44
C SER A 104 6.96 -7.24 4.00
N LYS A 105 6.21 -7.69 3.00
CA LYS A 105 6.51 -7.42 1.59
C LYS A 105 6.01 -6.03 1.15
N LEU A 106 4.89 -5.58 1.70
CA LEU A 106 4.33 -4.27 1.45
C LEU A 106 5.19 -3.17 2.11
N ASP A 107 5.73 -3.42 3.29
CA ASP A 107 6.71 -2.55 3.95
C ASP A 107 7.97 -2.36 3.07
N GLN A 108 8.52 -3.45 2.53
CA GLN A 108 9.64 -3.40 1.56
C GLN A 108 9.27 -2.58 0.32
N PHE A 109 8.07 -2.79 -0.21
CA PHE A 109 7.56 -2.08 -1.37
C PHE A 109 7.42 -0.57 -1.11
N LEU A 110 6.77 -0.18 -0.02
CA LEU A 110 6.52 1.22 0.35
C LEU A 110 7.84 1.94 0.67
N THR A 111 8.75 1.28 1.37
CA THR A 111 10.08 1.82 1.66
C THR A 111 10.82 2.21 0.38
N GLU A 112 10.90 1.31 -0.61
CA GLU A 112 11.58 1.57 -1.89
C GLU A 112 10.84 2.67 -2.68
N VAL A 113 9.51 2.66 -2.71
CA VAL A 113 8.70 3.69 -3.37
C VAL A 113 8.96 5.08 -2.79
N VAL A 114 8.96 5.21 -1.46
CA VAL A 114 9.18 6.49 -0.77
C VAL A 114 10.63 6.96 -0.93
N GLN A 115 11.60 6.08 -0.68
CA GLN A 115 13.03 6.40 -0.79
C GLN A 115 13.42 6.89 -2.19
N HIS A 116 12.84 6.28 -3.23
CA HIS A 116 13.12 6.63 -4.63
C HIS A 116 12.14 7.64 -5.23
N LYS A 117 11.20 8.17 -4.42
CA LYS A 117 10.18 9.15 -4.83
C LYS A 117 9.39 8.70 -6.06
N LEU A 118 9.05 7.42 -6.11
CA LEU A 118 8.29 6.81 -7.20
C LEU A 118 6.80 7.15 -7.03
N PRO A 119 6.08 7.46 -8.12
CA PRO A 119 4.67 7.83 -8.01
C PRO A 119 3.82 6.63 -7.57
N LEU A 120 3.04 6.83 -6.52
CA LEU A 120 2.11 5.85 -5.96
C LEU A 120 0.71 6.45 -5.94
N THR A 121 -0.27 5.63 -6.28
CA THR A 121 -1.68 5.99 -6.22
C THR A 121 -2.45 5.10 -5.27
N LEU A 122 -3.62 5.60 -4.84
CA LEU A 122 -4.61 4.81 -4.12
C LEU A 122 -5.79 4.51 -5.05
N ASP A 123 -6.06 3.22 -5.22
CA ASP A 123 -7.17 2.65 -5.97
C ASP A 123 -7.40 3.28 -7.37
N ALA A 124 -6.31 3.53 -8.09
CA ALA A 124 -6.40 4.12 -9.42
C ALA A 124 -7.02 3.15 -10.44
N GLU A 125 -8.16 3.55 -11.00
CA GLU A 125 -8.83 2.85 -12.09
C GLU A 125 -8.52 3.46 -13.47
N ARG A 126 -8.80 2.72 -14.55
CA ARG A 126 -8.55 3.18 -15.94
C ARG A 126 -9.24 4.50 -16.30
N LYS A 127 -10.41 4.76 -15.73
CA LYS A 127 -11.21 5.97 -16.01
C LYS A 127 -10.81 7.15 -15.13
N THR A 128 -10.14 6.88 -14.02
CA THR A 128 -9.70 7.89 -13.05
C THR A 128 -8.52 8.68 -13.63
N LEU A 129 -8.45 9.96 -13.30
CA LEU A 129 -7.26 10.75 -13.53
C LEU A 129 -6.25 10.44 -12.42
N VAL A 130 -5.12 9.86 -12.79
CA VAL A 130 -4.08 9.37 -11.88
C VAL A 130 -3.56 10.49 -10.97
N LYS A 131 -3.46 11.72 -11.47
CA LYS A 131 -3.07 12.88 -10.65
C LYS A 131 -4.00 13.16 -9.47
N ASP A 132 -5.28 12.78 -9.55
CA ASP A 132 -6.28 13.09 -8.52
C ASP A 132 -6.29 12.05 -7.38
N VAL A 133 -5.59 10.93 -7.57
CA VAL A 133 -5.45 9.82 -6.61
C VAL A 133 -3.99 9.53 -6.29
N LEU A 134 -3.10 10.48 -6.58
CA LEU A 134 -1.67 10.39 -6.28
C LEU A 134 -1.44 10.60 -4.78
N LEU A 135 -0.67 9.71 -4.17
CA LEU A 135 -0.30 9.82 -2.77
C LEU A 135 0.90 10.76 -2.61
N GLU A 136 0.86 11.53 -1.53
CA GLU A 136 1.98 12.37 -1.10
C GLU A 136 2.74 11.67 0.03
N PHE A 137 4.07 11.86 0.04
CA PHE A 137 4.94 11.31 1.07
C PHE A 137 5.53 12.46 1.89
N PRO A 138 5.13 12.63 3.15
CA PRO A 138 5.74 13.63 4.00
C PRO A 138 7.22 13.29 4.25
N GLU A 139 8.07 14.31 4.35
CA GLU A 139 9.50 14.12 4.62
C GLU A 139 9.76 13.67 6.07
N GLN A 140 8.82 13.92 6.97
CA GLN A 140 8.92 13.62 8.40
C GLN A 140 8.07 12.41 8.74
N GLU A 141 8.70 11.43 9.39
CA GLU A 141 7.99 10.29 9.95
C GLU A 141 7.02 10.74 11.05
N LEU A 142 5.85 10.12 11.08
CA LEU A 142 4.86 10.33 12.13
C LEU A 142 5.21 9.47 13.34
N MET A 143 5.28 10.12 14.50
CA MET A 143 5.55 9.48 15.78
C MET A 143 4.26 9.35 16.60
N PRO A 144 4.05 8.22 17.29
CA PRO A 144 2.94 8.05 18.21
C PRO A 144 3.24 8.72 19.57
N TYR A 145 2.29 9.51 20.06
CA TYR A 145 2.34 10.13 21.38
C TYR A 145 1.17 9.63 22.24
N LEU A 146 1.49 8.83 23.26
CA LEU A 146 0.52 8.27 24.20
C LEU A 146 0.48 9.11 25.48
N TYR A 147 -0.73 9.56 25.84
CA TYR A 147 -1.01 10.31 27.05
C TYR A 147 -1.94 9.53 27.96
N PHE A 148 -1.63 9.57 29.25
CA PHE A 148 -2.38 8.90 30.30
C PHE A 148 -2.71 9.91 31.39
N ARG A 149 -3.98 10.04 31.73
CA ARG A 149 -4.42 10.85 32.87
C ARG A 149 -5.26 10.01 33.80
N LYS A 150 -4.85 9.93 35.06
CA LYS A 150 -5.70 9.39 36.12
C LYS A 150 -6.62 10.50 36.61
N ASN A 151 -7.91 10.24 36.60
CA ASN A 151 -8.94 11.14 37.09
C ASN A 151 -9.18 10.93 38.59
N GLU A 152 -9.87 11.89 39.23
CA GLU A 152 -10.13 11.88 40.67
C GLU A 152 -11.01 10.69 41.12
N ASP A 153 -11.89 10.23 40.23
CA ASP A 153 -12.73 9.05 40.40
C ASP A 153 -11.99 7.72 40.16
N SER A 154 -10.66 7.77 40.05
CA SER A 154 -9.79 6.65 39.70
C SER A 154 -9.99 6.07 38.29
N SER A 155 -10.76 6.72 37.42
CA SER A 155 -10.81 6.38 36.00
C SER A 155 -9.51 6.80 35.30
N ILE A 156 -9.18 6.15 34.18
CA ILE A 156 -7.99 6.47 33.37
C ILE A 156 -8.44 6.92 31.98
N GLU A 157 -8.02 8.13 31.60
CA GLU A 157 -8.16 8.62 30.24
C GLU A 157 -6.89 8.27 29.43
N TYR A 158 -7.11 7.68 28.27
CA TYR A 158 -6.08 7.34 27.29
C TYR A 158 -6.27 8.22 26.06
N ARG A 159 -5.21 8.87 25.60
CA ARG A 159 -5.23 9.62 24.35
C ARG A 159 -4.01 9.28 23.51
N LEU A 160 -4.26 8.86 22.27
CA LEU A 160 -3.24 8.65 21.28
C LEU A 160 -3.28 9.81 20.28
N LYS A 161 -2.12 10.41 20.06
CA LYS A 161 -1.88 11.41 19.02
C LYS A 161 -0.83 10.89 18.04
N LEU A 162 -0.89 11.38 16.81
CA LEU A 162 0.15 11.23 15.81
C LEU A 162 0.69 12.60 15.43
N GLY A 163 1.90 12.63 14.88
CA GLY A 163 2.48 13.86 14.42
C GLY A 163 3.99 13.84 14.48
N THR A 164 4.57 15.02 14.33
CA THR A 164 6.00 15.24 14.44
C THR A 164 6.31 15.82 15.82
N GLU A 165 7.58 16.09 16.10
CA GLU A 165 7.97 16.74 17.36
C GLU A 165 7.31 18.12 17.56
N THR A 166 7.03 18.83 16.46
CA THR A 166 6.52 20.21 16.49
C THR A 166 5.01 20.30 16.29
N HIS A 167 4.39 19.30 15.67
CA HIS A 167 2.97 19.32 15.36
C HIS A 167 2.33 17.96 15.64
N GLN A 168 1.34 17.93 16.55
CA GLN A 168 0.63 16.72 16.95
C GLN A 168 -0.88 16.91 16.81
N TRP A 169 -1.55 15.87 16.34
CA TRP A 169 -3.00 15.83 16.11
C TRP A 169 -3.61 14.57 16.73
N ILE A 170 -4.91 14.64 17.04
CA ILE A 170 -5.63 13.52 17.64
C ILE A 170 -6.06 12.58 16.53
N ILE A 171 -5.79 11.28 16.67
CA ILE A 171 -6.08 10.31 15.59
C ILE A 171 -7.56 10.34 15.17
N SER A 172 -8.49 10.48 16.13
CA SER A 172 -9.93 10.49 15.84
C SER A 172 -10.42 11.70 15.05
N GLU A 173 -9.59 12.73 14.86
CA GLU A 173 -9.90 13.91 14.05
C GLU A 173 -9.54 13.71 12.57
N HIS A 174 -8.88 12.60 12.24
CA HIS A 174 -8.36 12.28 10.91
C HIS A 174 -8.94 10.95 10.41
N ASP A 175 -9.03 10.78 9.09
CA ASP A 175 -9.36 9.49 8.49
C ASP A 175 -8.09 8.67 8.27
N VAL A 176 -7.67 7.96 9.32
CA VAL A 176 -6.43 7.19 9.34
C VAL A 176 -6.71 5.72 9.06
N HIS A 177 -6.11 5.18 7.99
CA HIS A 177 -6.21 3.77 7.62
C HIS A 177 -4.84 3.07 7.70
N PRO A 178 -4.69 1.98 8.45
CA PRO A 178 -3.44 1.22 8.46
C PRO A 178 -3.24 0.48 7.14
N LEU A 179 -2.05 0.65 6.54
CA LEU A 179 -1.61 -0.15 5.39
C LEU A 179 -0.87 -1.41 5.82
N THR A 180 -0.05 -1.29 6.86
CA THR A 180 0.69 -2.42 7.44
C THR A 180 0.55 -2.44 8.95
N ASN A 181 0.63 -3.63 9.53
CA ASN A 181 0.78 -3.84 10.96
C ASN A 181 2.18 -4.40 11.24
N THR A 182 3.18 -3.54 11.03
CA THR A 182 4.63 -3.80 11.19
C THR A 182 5.25 -2.76 12.12
N ASP A 183 6.53 -2.90 12.43
CA ASP A 183 7.32 -1.89 13.12
C ASP A 183 8.54 -1.55 12.24
N PRO A 184 8.56 -0.40 11.53
CA PRO A 184 7.53 0.65 11.51
C PRO A 184 6.25 0.24 10.78
N ALA A 185 5.14 0.91 11.09
CA ALA A 185 3.85 0.75 10.42
C ALA A 185 3.62 1.85 9.38
N TRP A 186 2.96 1.50 8.28
CA TRP A 186 2.52 2.46 7.28
C TRP A 186 1.04 2.77 7.48
N ILE A 187 0.68 4.05 7.38
CA ILE A 187 -0.70 4.52 7.43
C ILE A 187 -0.99 5.40 6.23
N LEU A 188 -2.27 5.52 5.92
CA LEU A 188 -2.83 6.56 5.08
C LEU A 188 -3.55 7.58 5.95
N ASP A 189 -3.50 8.86 5.58
CA ASP A 189 -4.17 9.97 6.25
C ASP A 189 -4.87 10.85 5.20
N GLY A 190 -6.17 11.10 5.38
CA GLY A 190 -6.93 12.08 4.58
C GLY A 190 -7.50 11.55 3.26
N HIS A 191 -8.06 10.34 3.27
CA HIS A 191 -8.82 9.80 2.13
C HIS A 191 -10.33 9.98 2.22
#